data_AF-W6MXY1-F1
#
_entry.id   AF-W6MXY1-F1
#
_cell.length_a   1.000
_cell.length_b   1.000
_cell.length_c   1.000
_cell.angle_alpha   90.00
_cell.angle_beta   90.00
_cell.angle_gamma   90.00
#
_symmetry.space_group_name_H-M   'P 1'
#
loop_
_entity.id
_entity.type
_entity.pdbx_description
1 polymer ?
#
loop_
_entity_poly.entity_id
_entity_poly.type
_entity_poly.pdbx_seq_one_letter_code
_entity_poly.pdbx_strand_id
1 'polypeptide(L)'
;MPRKTTNLYSLPRGVIRASWNKWNLFNLYKQQRFRDNQKTLFKEKWSAKNMTRAYHGEHITESKWKALFTPQLDGVAQLDASLKGDRLKPTPMMLQTYAVLERRLEYAVFRAMFASSVRQARQFIIQKAVKVNGVTIRHPSYQLKPNDVFSVDPEKVLQAVGRTKPSFKKAHQVDQTQIVKWNNFVKEAKANPRQVWERLQKKRQDAQRSGPSTKFGNDQVFSNEVILAKIEKINENNLKEMRAKQKAVDKFSVLEDIVKAVQKSETIESAIFEPQFGNLKNKCYQVYDYLGEKHELFNKDSVSVKDTVSAFLNVKPEDRNADELKKFKKVKQLLSEISLDYQELIRVSFKNKEISKDSKDVSYNPNWADNLEFHPNIAKFSEIEDESSVKVALPWQKGVFGRQNPNKSYFTPWEPRPFLAPFAVLPHHLEISFKTCHAVYLRHPVARPGHSEVISPYSVETHERAYMYYVRKGQ
;
A
#
# COMPACT_ATOMS: atom_id res chain seq x y z
N MET A 1 -23.66 -14.68 -36.37
CA MET A 1 -22.26 -14.42 -35.95
C MET A 1 -22.11 -12.96 -35.52
N PRO A 2 -21.21 -12.62 -34.56
CA PRO A 2 -20.94 -11.22 -34.23
C PRO A 2 -20.21 -10.52 -35.37
N ARG A 3 -20.24 -9.17 -35.39
CA ARG A 3 -19.49 -8.37 -36.35
C ARG A 3 -17.99 -8.64 -36.18
N LYS A 4 -17.33 -9.05 -37.27
CA LYS A 4 -15.86 -9.13 -37.32
C LYS A 4 -15.32 -7.71 -37.56
N THR A 5 -14.41 -7.27 -36.72
CA THR A 5 -13.77 -5.96 -36.85
C THR A 5 -12.27 -6.12 -36.75
N THR A 6 -11.58 -5.69 -37.79
CA THR A 6 -10.13 -5.52 -37.80
C THR A 6 -9.79 -4.12 -37.27
N ASN A 7 -8.61 -3.95 -36.68
CA ASN A 7 -8.08 -2.65 -36.23
C ASN A 7 -8.99 -1.89 -35.24
N LEU A 8 -9.45 -2.58 -34.20
CA LEU A 8 -10.32 -2.03 -33.15
C LEU A 8 -9.77 -0.75 -32.48
N TYR A 9 -8.45 -0.71 -32.29
CA TYR A 9 -7.74 0.34 -31.54
C TYR A 9 -6.89 1.25 -32.45
N SER A 10 -7.35 1.46 -33.69
CA SER A 10 -6.68 2.34 -34.65
C SER A 10 -6.53 3.76 -34.10
N LEU A 11 -5.30 4.29 -34.09
CA LEU A 11 -5.02 5.65 -33.66
C LEU A 11 -5.54 6.69 -34.65
N PRO A 12 -5.34 6.58 -35.98
CA PRO A 12 -5.88 7.56 -36.93
C PRO A 12 -7.40 7.73 -36.84
N ARG A 13 -8.14 6.63 -36.59
CA ARG A 13 -9.60 6.70 -36.44
C ARG A 13 -10.04 7.30 -35.09
N GLY A 14 -9.22 7.24 -34.05
CA GLY A 14 -9.50 7.83 -32.74
C GLY A 14 -10.74 7.26 -32.03
N VAL A 15 -11.15 6.04 -32.39
CA VAL A 15 -12.40 5.46 -31.91
C VAL A 15 -12.22 4.83 -30.53
N ILE A 16 -13.18 5.07 -29.63
CA ILE A 16 -13.19 4.51 -28.27
C ILE A 16 -14.02 3.23 -28.25
N ARG A 17 -13.49 2.23 -27.55
CA ARG A 17 -14.08 0.91 -27.36
C ARG A 17 -14.32 0.67 -25.87
N ALA A 18 -15.19 -0.29 -25.57
CA ALA A 18 -15.37 -0.81 -24.22
C ALA A 18 -14.24 -1.81 -23.87
N SER A 19 -13.02 -1.29 -23.62
CA SER A 19 -11.86 -2.08 -23.19
C SER A 19 -10.80 -1.27 -22.45
N TRP A 20 -9.94 -1.97 -21.70
CA TRP A 20 -8.83 -1.36 -20.93
C TRP A 20 -7.50 -1.37 -21.69
N ASN A 21 -7.54 -1.30 -23.02
CA ASN A 21 -6.31 -1.31 -23.82
C ASN A 21 -5.59 0.05 -23.73
N LYS A 22 -4.25 0.05 -23.65
CA LYS A 22 -3.42 1.27 -23.67
C LYS A 22 -3.71 2.18 -24.87
N TRP A 23 -3.96 1.60 -26.04
CA TRP A 23 -4.29 2.37 -27.26
C TRP A 23 -5.69 2.96 -27.20
N ASN A 24 -6.63 2.24 -26.55
CA ASN A 24 -7.96 2.75 -26.30
C ASN A 24 -7.93 3.91 -25.29
N LEU A 25 -7.09 3.80 -24.26
CA LEU A 25 -6.86 4.89 -23.31
C LEU A 25 -6.30 6.13 -24.01
N PHE A 26 -5.33 5.96 -24.91
CA PHE A 26 -4.80 7.07 -25.69
C PHE A 26 -5.88 7.70 -26.58
N ASN A 27 -6.74 6.90 -27.20
CA ASN A 27 -7.87 7.40 -27.98
C ASN A 27 -8.90 8.15 -27.10
N LEU A 28 -9.14 7.69 -25.88
CA LEU A 28 -9.98 8.37 -24.90
C LEU A 28 -9.34 9.71 -24.47
N TYR A 29 -8.05 9.70 -24.17
CA TYR A 29 -7.30 10.87 -23.72
C TYR A 29 -7.27 12.00 -24.75
N LYS A 30 -7.00 11.66 -26.02
CA LYS A 30 -6.89 12.64 -27.09
C LYS A 30 -8.25 13.12 -27.62
N GLN A 31 -9.35 12.51 -27.19
CA GLN A 31 -10.65 12.78 -27.76
C GLN A 31 -11.03 14.24 -27.49
N GLN A 32 -11.16 15.03 -28.56
CA GLN A 32 -11.67 16.39 -28.44
C GLN A 32 -13.18 16.36 -28.24
N ARG A 33 -13.70 17.35 -27.51
CA ARG A 33 -15.15 17.59 -27.44
C ARG A 33 -15.65 17.83 -28.87
N PHE A 34 -16.77 17.20 -29.18
CA PHE A 34 -17.44 17.30 -30.47
C PHE A 34 -17.72 18.77 -30.80
N ARG A 35 -16.99 19.35 -31.77
CA ARG A 35 -17.25 20.68 -32.32
C ARG A 35 -17.83 20.49 -33.72
N ASP A 36 -19.14 20.63 -33.83
CA ASP A 36 -19.90 20.30 -35.04
C ASP A 36 -20.46 21.53 -35.77
N ASN A 37 -19.87 22.71 -35.54
CA ASN A 37 -20.37 24.00 -36.02
C ASN A 37 -20.48 24.14 -37.57
N GLN A 38 -20.07 23.15 -38.36
CA GLN A 38 -20.08 23.20 -39.83
C GLN A 38 -20.69 21.94 -40.50
N LYS A 39 -21.33 21.03 -39.76
CA LYS A 39 -21.90 19.80 -40.34
C LYS A 39 -23.41 19.89 -40.54
N THR A 40 -23.91 19.22 -41.58
CA THR A 40 -25.36 19.04 -41.77
C THR A 40 -25.91 18.07 -40.74
N LEU A 41 -27.19 18.20 -40.36
CA LEU A 41 -27.85 17.35 -39.37
C LEU A 41 -27.64 15.84 -39.62
N PHE A 42 -27.70 15.39 -40.87
CA PHE A 42 -27.43 13.99 -41.21
C PHE A 42 -25.98 13.58 -40.90
N LYS A 43 -25.00 14.43 -41.23
CA LYS A 43 -23.58 14.18 -40.93
C LYS A 43 -23.33 14.15 -39.42
N GLU A 44 -23.99 15.03 -38.66
CA GLU A 44 -23.95 15.04 -37.19
C GLU A 44 -24.50 13.72 -36.63
N LYS A 45 -25.72 13.32 -37.04
CA LYS A 45 -26.37 12.05 -36.66
C LYS A 45 -25.49 10.83 -37.01
N TRP A 46 -24.94 10.79 -38.21
CA TRP A 46 -24.08 9.69 -38.66
C TRP A 46 -22.78 9.60 -37.85
N SER A 47 -22.16 10.75 -37.56
CA SER A 47 -20.95 10.83 -36.74
C SER A 47 -21.23 10.35 -35.31
N ALA A 48 -22.29 10.86 -34.69
CA ALA A 48 -22.76 10.47 -33.36
C ALA A 48 -23.04 8.96 -33.28
N LYS A 49 -23.76 8.40 -34.26
CA LYS A 49 -23.99 6.96 -34.41
C LYS A 49 -22.67 6.18 -34.44
N ASN A 50 -21.73 6.58 -35.30
CA ASN A 50 -20.47 5.86 -35.47
C ASN A 50 -19.64 5.85 -34.17
N MET A 51 -19.56 6.99 -33.49
CA MET A 51 -18.84 7.10 -32.21
C MET A 51 -19.51 6.30 -31.11
N THR A 52 -20.79 6.53 -30.86
CA THR A 52 -21.50 5.89 -29.75
C THR A 52 -21.58 4.37 -29.92
N ARG A 53 -21.87 3.87 -31.13
CA ARG A 53 -21.88 2.42 -31.42
C ARG A 53 -20.53 1.75 -31.34
N ALA A 54 -19.46 2.52 -31.50
CA ALA A 54 -18.13 1.97 -31.38
C ALA A 54 -17.77 1.57 -29.94
N TYR A 55 -18.35 2.26 -28.96
CA TYR A 55 -18.27 1.88 -27.55
C TYR A 55 -19.42 0.93 -27.17
N HIS A 56 -20.65 1.30 -27.55
CA HIS A 56 -21.88 0.58 -27.25
C HIS A 56 -22.22 -0.42 -28.35
N GLY A 57 -21.86 -1.67 -28.13
CA GLY A 57 -22.30 -2.83 -28.90
C GLY A 57 -21.49 -3.05 -30.17
N GLU A 58 -20.20 -2.74 -30.19
CA GLU A 58 -19.34 -2.85 -31.37
C GLU A 58 -19.43 -4.21 -32.09
N HIS A 59 -19.49 -5.30 -31.32
CA HIS A 59 -19.62 -6.67 -31.81
C HIS A 59 -21.03 -7.04 -32.31
N ILE A 60 -22.03 -6.20 -32.06
CA ILE A 60 -23.42 -6.39 -32.48
C ILE A 60 -23.60 -5.78 -33.87
N THR A 61 -24.16 -6.58 -34.80
CA THR A 61 -24.46 -6.12 -36.16
C THR A 61 -25.53 -5.03 -36.14
N GLU A 62 -25.52 -4.14 -37.13
CA GLU A 62 -26.42 -2.98 -37.12
C GLU A 62 -27.89 -3.37 -37.23
N SER A 63 -28.22 -4.39 -38.04
CA SER A 63 -29.57 -4.97 -38.12
C SER A 63 -30.04 -5.48 -36.75
N LYS A 64 -29.17 -6.21 -36.03
CA LYS A 64 -29.51 -6.72 -34.69
C LYS A 64 -29.64 -5.60 -33.66
N TRP A 65 -28.81 -4.57 -33.74
CA TRP A 65 -28.95 -3.39 -32.89
C TRP A 65 -30.27 -2.66 -33.16
N LYS A 66 -30.64 -2.42 -34.42
CA LYS A 66 -31.92 -1.79 -34.78
C LYS A 66 -33.13 -2.57 -34.27
N ALA A 67 -33.03 -3.90 -34.16
CA ALA A 67 -34.07 -4.74 -33.57
C ALA A 67 -34.10 -4.71 -32.03
N LEU A 68 -32.96 -4.43 -31.38
CA LEU A 68 -32.84 -4.34 -29.93
C LEU A 68 -33.15 -2.93 -29.39
N PHE A 69 -32.95 -1.90 -30.21
CA PHE A 69 -33.15 -0.51 -29.82
C PHE A 69 -34.62 -0.24 -29.45
N THR A 70 -34.83 0.36 -28.28
CA THR A 70 -36.14 0.78 -27.80
C THR A 70 -36.21 2.31 -27.75
N PRO A 71 -37.22 2.95 -28.37
CA PRO A 71 -37.42 4.39 -28.25
C PRO A 71 -37.82 4.83 -26.84
N GLN A 72 -38.49 3.96 -26.08
CA GLN A 72 -38.88 4.25 -24.70
C GLN A 72 -37.62 4.25 -23.80
N LEU A 73 -37.37 5.39 -23.15
CA LEU A 73 -36.24 5.61 -22.26
C LEU A 73 -36.73 5.66 -20.81
N ASP A 74 -36.00 4.99 -19.91
CA ASP A 74 -36.40 4.87 -18.51
C ASP A 74 -35.73 5.94 -17.63
N GLY A 75 -36.56 6.65 -16.87
CA GLY A 75 -36.14 7.68 -15.91
C GLY A 75 -36.87 7.54 -14.58
N VAL A 76 -36.24 8.01 -13.50
CA VAL A 76 -36.84 8.02 -12.16
C VAL A 76 -37.04 9.45 -11.69
N ALA A 77 -38.26 9.79 -11.30
CA ALA A 77 -38.58 11.05 -10.63
C ALA A 77 -38.19 10.96 -9.15
N GLN A 78 -37.45 11.95 -8.65
CA GLN A 78 -37.20 12.11 -7.22
C GLN A 78 -38.32 12.96 -6.62
N LEU A 79 -39.26 12.32 -5.92
CA LEU A 79 -40.40 12.98 -5.28
C LEU A 79 -40.05 13.44 -3.85
N ASP A 80 -38.90 14.10 -3.69
CA ASP A 80 -38.49 14.63 -2.40
C ASP A 80 -39.16 15.99 -2.18
N ALA A 81 -39.97 16.10 -1.12
CA ALA A 81 -40.69 17.31 -0.77
C ALA A 81 -39.74 18.48 -0.43
N SER A 82 -38.50 18.19 -0.05
CA SER A 82 -37.47 19.19 0.25
C SER A 82 -36.84 19.83 -1.00
N LEU A 83 -37.02 19.24 -2.19
CA LEU A 83 -36.46 19.71 -3.46
C LEU A 83 -37.34 20.73 -4.20
N LYS A 84 -38.27 21.40 -3.51
CA LYS A 84 -39.10 22.46 -4.11
C LYS A 84 -38.25 23.65 -4.56
N GLY A 85 -38.09 23.83 -5.87
CA GLY A 85 -37.47 25.02 -6.49
C GLY A 85 -36.56 24.73 -7.69
N ASP A 86 -36.04 25.79 -8.31
CA ASP A 86 -35.28 25.85 -9.57
C ASP A 86 -33.85 25.24 -9.50
N ARG A 87 -33.55 24.44 -8.47
CA ARG A 87 -32.20 23.91 -8.18
C ARG A 87 -31.97 22.47 -8.65
N LEU A 88 -32.94 21.86 -9.33
CA LEU A 88 -32.82 20.48 -9.81
C LEU A 88 -32.05 20.43 -11.12
N LYS A 89 -30.97 19.66 -11.15
CA LYS A 89 -30.25 19.38 -12.39
C LYS A 89 -31.17 18.58 -13.33
N PRO A 90 -31.18 18.90 -14.64
CA PRO A 90 -32.01 18.18 -15.59
C PRO A 90 -31.63 16.70 -15.65
N THR A 91 -32.63 15.84 -15.86
CA THR A 91 -32.45 14.40 -15.96
C THR A 91 -31.99 14.05 -17.39
N PRO A 92 -30.77 13.51 -17.60
CA PRO A 92 -30.22 13.32 -18.94
C PRO A 92 -30.78 12.05 -19.61
N MET A 93 -32.04 12.11 -20.04
CA MET A 93 -32.76 10.99 -20.66
C MET A 93 -31.99 10.35 -21.82
N MET A 94 -31.42 11.17 -22.70
CA MET A 94 -30.79 10.67 -23.93
C MET A 94 -29.60 9.74 -23.67
N LEU A 95 -28.94 9.82 -22.51
CA LEU A 95 -27.87 8.86 -22.14
C LEU A 95 -28.37 7.42 -22.01
N GLN A 96 -29.69 7.21 -21.88
CA GLN A 96 -30.33 5.89 -21.81
C GLN A 96 -30.45 5.20 -23.18
N THR A 97 -30.04 5.84 -24.29
CA THR A 97 -30.11 5.28 -25.66
C THR A 97 -29.57 3.85 -25.77
N TYR A 98 -28.58 3.49 -24.96
CA TYR A 98 -27.93 2.17 -24.96
C TYR A 98 -28.19 1.32 -23.70
N ALA A 99 -29.13 1.72 -22.83
CA ALA A 99 -29.42 1.05 -21.56
C ALA A 99 -29.79 -0.43 -21.74
N VAL A 100 -30.49 -0.78 -22.83
CA VAL A 100 -30.85 -2.15 -23.17
C VAL A 100 -29.63 -3.08 -23.30
N LEU A 101 -28.47 -2.55 -23.67
CA LEU A 101 -27.25 -3.35 -23.79
C LEU A 101 -26.68 -3.76 -22.43
N GLU A 102 -26.83 -2.94 -21.40
CA GLU A 102 -26.33 -3.23 -20.04
C GLU A 102 -27.07 -4.42 -19.39
N ARG A 103 -28.28 -4.74 -19.87
CA ARG A 103 -29.02 -5.96 -19.47
C ARG A 103 -28.35 -7.25 -19.94
N ARG A 104 -27.46 -7.18 -20.94
CA ARG A 104 -26.85 -8.38 -21.52
C ARG A 104 -25.73 -8.87 -20.62
N LEU A 105 -25.64 -10.19 -20.42
CA LEU A 105 -24.65 -10.82 -19.55
C LEU A 105 -23.20 -10.40 -19.87
N GLU A 106 -22.86 -10.27 -21.15
CA GLU A 106 -21.53 -9.81 -21.58
C GLU A 106 -21.18 -8.37 -21.15
N TYR A 107 -22.18 -7.49 -21.07
CA TYR A 107 -22.02 -6.13 -20.59
C TYR A 107 -21.91 -6.11 -19.08
N ALA A 108 -22.81 -6.81 -18.38
CA ALA A 108 -22.76 -6.91 -16.92
C ALA A 108 -21.42 -7.47 -16.41
N VAL A 109 -20.88 -8.52 -17.05
CA VAL A 109 -19.55 -9.08 -16.72
C VAL A 109 -18.43 -8.05 -16.95
N PHE A 110 -18.51 -7.25 -18.01
CA PHE A 110 -17.55 -6.17 -18.27
C PHE A 110 -17.68 -5.02 -17.26
N ARG A 111 -18.91 -4.59 -16.93
CA ARG A 111 -19.19 -3.54 -15.93
C ARG A 111 -18.80 -3.96 -14.52
N ALA A 112 -18.92 -5.24 -14.18
CA ALA A 112 -18.43 -5.81 -12.94
C ALA A 112 -16.90 -5.86 -12.83
N MET A 113 -16.17 -5.42 -13.86
CA MET A 113 -14.70 -5.50 -13.95
C MET A 113 -14.14 -6.93 -13.86
N PHE A 114 -14.94 -7.94 -14.22
CA PHE A 114 -14.49 -9.33 -14.30
C PHE A 114 -13.80 -9.66 -15.64
N ALA A 115 -13.92 -8.77 -16.62
CA ALA A 115 -13.27 -8.89 -17.93
C ALA A 115 -12.69 -7.54 -18.38
N SER A 116 -11.57 -7.55 -19.10
CA SER A 116 -10.89 -6.35 -19.59
C SER A 116 -11.54 -5.69 -20.80
N SER A 117 -12.51 -6.37 -21.41
CA SER A 117 -13.30 -5.86 -22.54
C SER A 117 -14.58 -6.66 -22.70
N VAL A 118 -15.58 -6.08 -23.38
CA VAL A 118 -16.82 -6.79 -23.72
C VAL A 118 -16.56 -8.02 -24.59
N ARG A 119 -15.56 -7.97 -25.49
CA ARG A 119 -15.17 -9.15 -26.29
C ARG A 119 -14.56 -10.27 -25.44
N GLN A 120 -13.80 -9.93 -24.40
CA GLN A 120 -13.27 -10.93 -23.47
C GLN A 120 -14.37 -11.52 -22.59
N ALA A 121 -15.31 -10.69 -22.09
CA ALA A 121 -16.48 -11.16 -21.35
C ALA A 121 -17.29 -12.18 -22.16
N ARG A 122 -17.52 -11.88 -23.46
CA ARG A 122 -18.13 -12.82 -24.40
C ARG A 122 -17.39 -14.15 -24.48
N GLN A 123 -16.07 -14.10 -24.57
CA GLN A 123 -15.24 -15.29 -24.65
C GLN A 123 -15.33 -16.13 -23.36
N PHE A 124 -15.36 -15.50 -22.19
CA PHE A 124 -15.54 -16.19 -20.91
C PHE A 124 -16.88 -16.93 -20.85
N ILE A 125 -17.97 -16.27 -21.28
CA ILE A 125 -19.30 -16.89 -21.34
C ILE A 125 -19.30 -18.09 -22.30
N ILE A 126 -18.75 -17.94 -23.50
CA ILE A 126 -18.67 -19.04 -24.49
C ILE A 126 -17.82 -20.21 -23.95
N GLN A 127 -16.75 -19.91 -23.21
CA GLN A 127 -15.87 -20.89 -22.56
C GLN A 127 -16.49 -21.51 -21.29
N LYS A 128 -17.76 -21.24 -20.97
CA LYS A 128 -18.46 -21.79 -19.79
C LYS A 128 -17.87 -21.34 -18.45
N ALA A 129 -17.19 -20.20 -18.42
CA ALA A 129 -16.58 -19.65 -17.20
C ALA A 129 -17.52 -18.76 -16.39
N VAL A 130 -18.77 -18.58 -16.84
CA VAL A 130 -19.77 -17.68 -16.21
C VAL A 130 -21.01 -18.46 -15.82
N LYS A 131 -21.48 -18.25 -14.58
CA LYS A 131 -22.72 -18.81 -14.04
C LYS A 131 -23.71 -17.69 -13.73
N VAL A 132 -25.01 -17.95 -13.87
CA VAL A 132 -26.10 -17.10 -13.43
C VAL A 132 -27.03 -17.95 -12.57
N ASN A 133 -27.29 -17.53 -11.32
CA ASN A 133 -28.08 -18.27 -10.33
C ASN A 133 -27.62 -19.74 -10.19
N GLY A 134 -26.29 -19.96 -10.20
CA GLY A 134 -25.67 -21.29 -10.14
C GLY A 134 -25.60 -22.05 -11.48
N VAL A 135 -26.34 -21.64 -12.50
CA VAL A 135 -26.40 -22.31 -13.82
C VAL A 135 -25.36 -21.73 -14.78
N THR A 136 -24.56 -22.59 -15.40
CA THR A 136 -23.53 -22.18 -16.37
C THR A 136 -24.17 -21.71 -17.69
N ILE A 137 -23.94 -20.45 -18.05
CA ILE A 137 -24.50 -19.84 -19.26
C ILE A 137 -23.46 -19.80 -20.38
N ARG A 138 -23.84 -20.21 -21.59
CA ARG A 138 -23.00 -20.15 -22.81
C ARG A 138 -23.39 -19.04 -23.79
N HIS A 139 -24.51 -18.37 -23.55
CA HIS A 139 -25.09 -17.40 -24.45
C HIS A 139 -24.79 -15.97 -23.98
N PRO A 140 -23.89 -15.22 -24.64
CA PRO A 140 -23.57 -13.84 -24.22
C PRO A 140 -24.74 -12.86 -24.38
N SER A 141 -25.77 -13.27 -25.13
CA SER A 141 -27.00 -12.50 -25.34
C SER A 141 -28.05 -12.70 -24.25
N TYR A 142 -27.77 -13.53 -23.24
CA TYR A 142 -28.64 -13.71 -22.09
C TYR A 142 -28.92 -12.35 -21.44
N GLN A 143 -30.19 -12.07 -21.17
CA GLN A 143 -30.63 -10.83 -20.53
C GLN A 143 -30.87 -11.10 -19.05
N LEU A 144 -30.15 -10.37 -18.20
CA LEU A 144 -30.30 -10.44 -16.75
C LEU A 144 -31.61 -9.79 -16.32
N LYS A 145 -32.23 -10.42 -15.33
CA LYS A 145 -33.37 -9.86 -14.59
C LYS A 145 -32.88 -9.23 -13.28
N PRO A 146 -33.58 -8.22 -12.75
CA PRO A 146 -33.30 -7.71 -11.42
C PRO A 146 -33.21 -8.86 -10.40
N ASN A 147 -32.20 -8.78 -9.52
CA ASN A 147 -31.80 -9.77 -8.53
C ASN A 147 -31.11 -11.05 -9.07
N ASP A 148 -30.85 -11.17 -10.37
CA ASP A 148 -29.99 -12.27 -10.87
C ASP A 148 -28.57 -12.12 -10.31
N VAL A 149 -28.02 -13.23 -9.80
CA VAL A 149 -26.64 -13.30 -9.33
C VAL A 149 -25.79 -13.97 -10.40
N PHE A 150 -24.76 -13.29 -10.89
CA PHE A 150 -23.81 -13.88 -11.83
C PHE A 150 -22.40 -13.95 -11.23
N SER A 151 -21.67 -15.00 -11.58
CA SER A 151 -20.29 -15.20 -11.12
C SER A 151 -19.39 -15.67 -12.25
N VAL A 152 -18.10 -15.33 -12.13
CA VAL A 152 -17.05 -15.69 -13.08
C VAL A 152 -15.97 -16.48 -12.37
N ASP A 153 -15.40 -17.46 -13.04
CA ASP A 153 -14.23 -18.19 -12.56
C ASP A 153 -13.11 -17.23 -12.11
N PRO A 154 -12.70 -17.26 -10.83
CA PRO A 154 -11.68 -16.36 -10.28
C PRO A 154 -10.36 -16.37 -11.07
N GLU A 155 -9.94 -17.52 -11.62
CA GLU A 155 -8.70 -17.57 -12.39
C GLU A 155 -8.77 -16.73 -13.68
N LYS A 156 -9.95 -16.71 -14.32
CA LYS A 156 -10.22 -15.89 -15.50
C LYS A 156 -10.28 -14.40 -15.16
N VAL A 157 -10.85 -14.06 -14.01
CA VAL A 157 -10.89 -12.67 -13.51
C VAL A 157 -9.49 -12.18 -13.21
N LEU A 158 -8.68 -12.96 -12.49
CA LEU A 158 -7.28 -12.64 -12.21
C LEU A 158 -6.47 -12.48 -13.51
N GLN A 159 -6.75 -13.28 -14.54
CA GLN A 159 -6.17 -13.12 -15.88
C GLN A 159 -6.60 -11.84 -16.61
N ALA A 160 -7.86 -11.46 -16.48
CA ALA A 160 -8.39 -10.26 -17.13
C ALA A 160 -7.87 -8.97 -16.48
N VAL A 161 -7.98 -8.90 -15.16
CA VAL A 161 -7.63 -7.73 -14.35
C VAL A 161 -6.14 -7.66 -14.07
N GLY A 162 -5.43 -8.79 -14.11
CA GLY A 162 -4.01 -8.84 -13.87
C GLY A 162 -3.15 -8.37 -15.04
N ARG A 163 -1.88 -8.07 -14.73
CA ARG A 163 -0.84 -7.86 -15.72
C ARG A 163 -0.65 -9.12 -16.57
N THR A 164 -0.32 -8.91 -17.85
CA THR A 164 -0.11 -10.01 -18.80
C THR A 164 1.13 -10.80 -18.44
N LYS A 165 1.02 -12.12 -18.38
CA LYS A 165 2.16 -13.03 -18.19
C LYS A 165 3.16 -12.88 -19.35
N PRO A 166 4.43 -12.55 -19.08
CA PRO A 166 5.45 -12.46 -20.12
C PRO A 166 5.81 -13.85 -20.67
N SER A 167 6.30 -13.91 -21.91
CA SER A 167 6.99 -15.12 -22.38
C SER A 167 8.28 -15.32 -21.57
N PHE A 168 8.73 -16.56 -21.48
CA PHE A 168 9.94 -16.90 -20.73
C PHE A 168 11.16 -16.11 -21.24
N LYS A 169 11.36 -16.03 -22.56
CA LYS A 169 12.41 -15.21 -23.18
C LYS A 169 12.37 -13.74 -22.72
N LYS A 170 11.18 -13.14 -22.69
CA LYS A 170 11.02 -11.74 -22.29
C LYS A 170 11.25 -11.55 -20.79
N ALA A 171 10.80 -12.49 -19.96
CA ALA A 171 11.05 -12.47 -18.53
C ALA A 171 12.55 -12.57 -18.22
N HIS A 172 13.23 -13.53 -18.84
CA HIS A 172 14.68 -13.73 -18.71
C HIS A 172 15.49 -12.50 -19.13
N GLN A 173 15.13 -11.84 -20.24
CA GLN A 173 15.77 -10.58 -20.65
C GLN A 173 15.59 -9.47 -19.60
N VAL A 174 14.40 -9.36 -19.00
CA VAL A 174 14.16 -8.40 -17.91
C VAL A 174 15.01 -8.75 -16.70
N ASP A 175 15.08 -10.02 -16.30
CA ASP A 175 15.88 -10.48 -15.17
C ASP A 175 17.37 -10.18 -15.34
N GLN A 176 17.94 -10.44 -16.53
CA GLN A 176 19.32 -10.06 -16.86
C GLN A 176 19.56 -8.57 -16.65
N THR A 177 18.66 -7.72 -17.17
CA THR A 177 18.80 -6.26 -16.99
C THR A 177 18.64 -5.82 -15.54
N GLN A 178 17.78 -6.49 -14.75
CA GLN A 178 17.58 -6.19 -13.34
C GLN A 178 18.80 -6.59 -12.51
N ILE A 179 19.39 -7.75 -12.77
CA ILE A 179 20.59 -8.23 -12.08
C ILE A 179 21.78 -7.33 -12.36
N VAL A 180 22.00 -6.93 -13.61
CA VAL A 180 23.09 -5.99 -13.95
C VAL A 180 22.89 -4.67 -13.22
N LYS A 181 21.66 -4.13 -13.21
CA LYS A 181 21.35 -2.90 -12.47
C LYS A 181 21.55 -3.05 -10.97
N TRP A 182 21.15 -4.18 -10.39
CA TRP A 182 21.34 -4.48 -8.98
C TRP A 182 22.82 -4.56 -8.62
N ASN A 183 23.61 -5.33 -9.36
CA ASN A 183 25.04 -5.47 -9.12
C ASN A 183 25.78 -4.14 -9.27
N ASN A 184 25.40 -3.31 -10.26
CA ASN A 184 25.94 -1.96 -10.39
C ASN A 184 25.57 -1.08 -9.18
N PHE A 185 24.32 -1.18 -8.70
CA PHE A 185 23.89 -0.47 -7.49
C PHE A 185 24.65 -0.94 -6.24
N VAL A 186 24.83 -2.24 -6.04
CA VAL A 186 25.59 -2.79 -4.89
C VAL A 186 27.05 -2.34 -4.97
N LYS A 187 27.65 -2.32 -6.18
CA LYS A 187 29.00 -1.80 -6.40
C LYS A 187 29.10 -0.31 -6.04
N GLU A 188 28.15 0.51 -6.49
CA GLU A 188 28.07 1.94 -6.16
C GLU A 188 27.90 2.16 -4.64
N ALA A 189 27.00 1.39 -4.01
CA ALA A 189 26.69 1.47 -2.59
C ALA A 189 27.88 1.05 -1.71
N LYS A 190 28.64 0.01 -2.08
CA LYS A 190 29.85 -0.39 -1.35
C LYS A 190 31.01 0.59 -1.54
N ALA A 191 31.13 1.22 -2.72
CA ALA A 191 32.17 2.23 -2.96
C ALA A 191 31.89 3.54 -2.22
N ASN A 192 30.65 4.03 -2.24
CA ASN A 192 30.25 5.30 -1.61
C ASN A 192 28.97 5.15 -0.75
N PRO A 193 29.03 4.48 0.41
CA PRO A 193 27.85 4.15 1.21
C PRO A 193 27.02 5.38 1.64
N ARG A 194 27.67 6.47 2.04
CA ARG A 194 26.99 7.67 2.54
C ARG A 194 26.28 8.44 1.44
N GLN A 195 26.95 8.64 0.31
CA GLN A 195 26.39 9.38 -0.83
C GLN A 195 25.16 8.67 -1.42
N VAL A 196 25.21 7.34 -1.54
CA VAL A 196 24.07 6.56 -2.04
C VAL A 196 22.91 6.60 -1.05
N TRP A 197 23.18 6.52 0.25
CA TRP A 197 22.15 6.64 1.28
C TRP A 197 21.42 7.99 1.23
N GLU A 198 22.17 9.09 1.16
CA GLU A 198 21.60 10.44 1.06
C GLU A 198 20.76 10.59 -0.22
N ARG A 199 21.23 10.04 -1.35
CA ARG A 199 20.46 10.00 -2.61
C ARG A 199 19.16 9.21 -2.48
N LEU A 200 19.17 8.08 -1.77
CA LEU A 200 17.96 7.28 -1.52
C LEU A 200 16.98 8.03 -0.60
N GLN A 201 17.48 8.68 0.45
CA GLN A 201 16.66 9.52 1.33
C GLN A 201 16.01 10.69 0.56
N LYS A 202 16.78 11.38 -0.30
CA LYS A 202 16.25 12.48 -1.13
C LYS A 202 15.15 12.00 -2.08
N LYS A 203 15.38 10.90 -2.81
CA LYS A 203 14.34 10.29 -3.66
C LYS A 203 13.07 9.96 -2.88
N ARG A 204 13.21 9.47 -1.65
CA ARG A 204 12.07 9.20 -0.76
C ARG A 204 11.31 10.47 -0.39
N GLN A 205 12.03 11.54 -0.02
CA GLN A 205 11.41 12.84 0.29
C GLN A 205 10.67 13.42 -0.93
N ASP A 206 11.27 13.34 -2.12
CA ASP A 206 10.66 13.83 -3.36
C ASP A 206 9.41 13.01 -3.75
N ALA A 207 9.45 11.68 -3.58
CA ALA A 207 8.30 10.79 -3.80
C ALA A 207 7.13 11.07 -2.82
N GLN A 208 7.43 11.51 -1.60
CA GLN A 208 6.40 11.90 -0.62
C GLN A 208 5.79 13.27 -0.95
N ARG A 209 6.56 14.20 -1.51
CA ARG A 209 6.09 15.54 -1.91
C ARG A 209 5.17 15.49 -3.14
N SER A 210 5.36 14.52 -4.03
CA SER A 210 4.65 14.42 -5.31
C SER A 210 3.25 13.77 -5.23
N GLY A 211 2.73 13.54 -4.02
CA GLY A 211 1.40 12.97 -3.79
C GLY A 211 1.32 11.46 -4.07
N PRO A 212 0.14 10.81 -3.94
CA PRO A 212 -0.01 9.35 -4.05
C PRO A 212 0.27 8.77 -5.46
N SER A 213 0.55 9.60 -6.46
CA SER A 213 0.54 9.24 -7.87
C SER A 213 1.88 8.71 -8.39
N THR A 214 2.49 7.72 -7.73
CA THR A 214 3.48 6.83 -8.39
C THR A 214 3.80 5.56 -7.61
N LYS A 215 2.92 5.07 -6.73
CA LYS A 215 3.11 3.78 -6.05
C LYS A 215 2.69 2.59 -6.93
N PHE A 216 3.34 2.43 -8.08
CA PHE A 216 3.34 1.18 -8.85
C PHE A 216 4.79 0.79 -9.13
N GLY A 217 5.48 0.36 -8.08
CA GLY A 217 6.83 -0.16 -8.13
C GLY A 217 7.16 -0.79 -6.79
N ASN A 218 7.60 -2.05 -6.81
CA ASN A 218 7.98 -2.87 -5.66
C ASN A 218 9.25 -2.34 -4.96
N ASP A 219 9.25 -1.10 -4.47
CA ASP A 219 10.26 -0.62 -3.50
C ASP A 219 9.89 -1.13 -2.09
N GLN A 220 9.58 -2.42 -1.97
CA GLN A 220 9.24 -3.05 -0.68
C GLN A 220 10.41 -2.96 0.31
N VAL A 221 11.64 -2.98 -0.20
CA VAL A 221 12.90 -2.89 0.57
C VAL A 221 12.97 -1.60 1.40
N PHE A 222 12.28 -0.53 0.98
CA PHE A 222 12.29 0.77 1.64
C PHE A 222 10.88 1.30 1.93
N SER A 223 9.90 0.40 2.04
CA SER A 223 8.55 0.77 2.43
C SER A 223 8.54 1.37 3.84
N ASN A 224 7.61 2.31 4.09
CA ASN A 224 7.47 2.92 5.42
C ASN A 224 7.27 1.87 6.53
N GLU A 225 6.64 0.74 6.20
CA GLU A 225 6.40 -0.39 7.11
C GLU A 225 7.70 -1.05 7.58
N VAL A 226 8.64 -1.32 6.67
CA VAL A 226 9.95 -1.90 7.03
C VAL A 226 10.76 -0.96 7.94
N ILE A 227 10.62 0.35 7.73
CA ILE A 227 11.28 1.36 8.53
C ILE A 227 10.65 1.48 9.92
N LEU A 228 9.32 1.49 10.00
CA LEU A 228 8.59 1.46 11.27
C LEU A 228 8.98 0.22 12.07
N ALA A 229 9.03 -0.96 11.44
CA ALA A 229 9.46 -2.19 12.09
C ALA A 229 10.92 -2.10 12.61
N LYS A 230 11.79 -1.39 11.88
CA LYS A 230 13.17 -1.15 12.31
C LYS A 230 13.27 -0.18 13.49
N ILE A 231 12.50 0.91 13.47
CA ILE A 231 12.38 1.88 14.58
C ILE A 231 11.84 1.18 15.83
N GLU A 232 10.80 0.37 15.68
CA GLU A 232 10.21 -0.42 16.75
C GLU A 232 11.25 -1.37 17.36
N LYS A 233 12.01 -2.10 16.52
CA LYS A 233 13.07 -2.99 17.00
C LYS A 233 14.18 -2.26 17.76
N ILE A 234 14.56 -1.06 17.32
CA ILE A 234 15.55 -0.22 18.01
C ILE A 234 14.99 0.23 19.36
N ASN A 235 13.77 0.75 19.40
CA ASN A 235 13.12 1.20 20.63
C ASN A 235 12.90 0.04 21.61
N GLU A 236 12.57 -1.16 21.13
CA GLU A 236 12.47 -2.38 21.94
C GLU A 236 13.82 -2.77 22.56
N ASN A 237 14.90 -2.71 21.79
CA ASN A 237 16.25 -3.00 22.30
C ASN A 237 16.67 -1.96 23.36
N ASN A 238 16.42 -0.67 23.09
CA ASN A 238 16.67 0.41 24.05
C ASN A 238 15.86 0.21 25.34
N LEU A 239 14.59 -0.22 25.23
CA LEU A 239 13.73 -0.51 26.39
C LEU A 239 14.24 -1.70 27.20
N LYS A 240 14.73 -2.76 26.53
CA LYS A 240 15.36 -3.92 27.20
C LYS A 240 16.61 -3.52 27.96
N GLU A 241 17.49 -2.72 27.35
CA GLU A 241 18.71 -2.21 27.98
C GLU A 241 18.38 -1.30 29.17
N MET A 242 17.39 -0.41 29.03
CA MET A 242 16.91 0.46 30.12
C MET A 242 16.42 -0.36 31.31
N ARG A 243 15.57 -1.37 31.08
CA ARG A 243 15.06 -2.25 32.15
C ARG A 243 16.17 -3.04 32.83
N ALA A 244 17.15 -3.53 32.07
CA ALA A 244 18.30 -4.22 32.64
C ALA A 244 19.12 -3.29 33.56
N LYS A 245 19.35 -2.04 33.12
CA LYS A 245 20.03 -1.02 33.94
C LYS A 245 19.23 -0.65 35.19
N GLN A 246 17.92 -0.45 35.08
CA GLN A 246 17.07 -0.14 36.24
C GLN A 246 17.04 -1.28 37.26
N LYS A 247 16.98 -2.54 36.81
CA LYS A 247 17.04 -3.73 37.69
C LYS A 247 18.41 -3.91 38.35
N ALA A 248 19.48 -3.43 37.74
CA ALA A 248 20.81 -3.47 38.32
C ALA A 248 21.04 -2.37 39.38
N VAL A 249 20.15 -1.36 39.45
CA VAL A 249 20.21 -0.28 40.44
C VAL A 249 19.40 -0.68 41.66
N ASP A 250 20.11 -0.98 42.75
CA ASP A 250 19.56 -1.22 44.08
C ASP A 250 20.30 -0.36 45.12
N LYS A 251 19.79 -0.32 46.36
CA LYS A 251 20.43 0.40 47.47
C LYS A 251 21.88 -0.03 47.70
N PHE A 252 22.17 -1.31 47.44
CA PHE A 252 23.50 -1.89 47.52
C PHE A 252 24.43 -1.35 46.43
N SER A 253 23.97 -1.31 45.17
CA SER A 253 24.78 -0.81 44.06
C SER A 253 25.05 0.70 44.19
N VAL A 254 24.06 1.46 44.64
CA VAL A 254 24.20 2.91 44.88
C VAL A 254 25.25 3.18 45.97
N LEU A 255 25.22 2.43 47.07
CA LEU A 255 26.21 2.58 48.14
C LEU A 255 27.60 2.12 47.70
N GLU A 256 27.69 1.02 46.93
CA GLU A 256 28.94 0.55 46.32
C GLU A 256 29.59 1.61 45.42
N ASP A 257 28.79 2.27 44.59
CA ASP A 257 29.24 3.32 43.69
C ASP A 257 29.68 4.59 44.45
N ILE A 258 28.97 4.97 45.51
CA ILE A 258 29.36 6.08 46.40
C ILE A 258 30.70 5.78 47.09
N VAL A 259 30.88 4.58 47.64
CA VAL A 259 32.12 4.16 48.31
C VAL A 259 33.30 4.13 47.33
N LYS A 260 33.10 3.60 46.11
CA LYS A 260 34.13 3.61 45.06
C LYS A 260 34.52 5.02 44.63
N ALA A 261 33.56 5.94 44.54
CA ALA A 261 33.83 7.33 44.19
C ALA A 261 34.68 8.01 45.28
N VAL A 262 34.37 7.75 46.55
CA VAL A 262 35.12 8.27 47.71
C VAL A 262 36.53 7.68 47.80
N GLN A 263 36.70 6.36 47.63
CA GLN A 263 38.01 5.71 47.71
C GLN A 263 39.00 6.18 46.62
N LYS A 264 38.50 6.67 45.49
CA LYS A 264 39.32 7.13 44.35
C LYS A 264 39.81 8.58 44.47
N SER A 265 39.19 9.40 45.33
CA SER A 265 39.46 10.83 45.41
C SER A 265 40.21 11.19 46.70
N GLU A 266 41.12 12.17 46.62
CA GLU A 266 41.91 12.64 47.77
C GLU A 266 41.22 13.76 48.56
N THR A 267 40.48 14.64 47.87
CA THR A 267 39.58 15.63 48.46
C THR A 267 38.14 15.18 48.25
N ILE A 268 37.27 15.31 49.26
CA ILE A 268 35.88 14.82 49.21
C ILE A 268 34.90 15.99 49.21
N GLU A 269 34.44 16.36 48.02
CA GLU A 269 33.43 17.39 47.78
C GLU A 269 32.25 16.81 46.99
N SER A 270 31.11 17.51 46.99
CA SER A 270 29.90 17.08 46.27
C SER A 270 30.13 16.82 44.78
N ALA A 271 31.09 17.52 44.14
CA ALA A 271 31.39 17.40 42.71
C ALA A 271 31.85 16.00 42.28
N ILE A 272 32.39 15.18 43.19
CA ILE A 272 32.94 13.84 42.87
C ILE A 272 31.85 12.87 42.41
N PHE A 273 30.61 13.07 42.87
CA PHE A 273 29.48 12.22 42.51
C PHE A 273 28.80 12.64 41.20
N GLU A 274 29.13 13.80 40.63
CA GLU A 274 28.52 14.35 39.42
C GLU A 274 28.67 13.48 38.16
N PRO A 275 29.84 12.85 37.87
CA PRO A 275 30.02 12.03 36.67
C PRO A 275 29.08 10.83 36.59
N GLN A 276 28.70 10.28 37.75
CA GLN A 276 27.90 9.05 37.84
C GLN A 276 26.44 9.32 38.20
N PHE A 277 26.16 10.31 39.05
CA PHE A 277 24.84 10.60 39.61
C PHE A 277 24.25 11.94 39.15
N GLY A 278 25.00 12.77 38.42
CA GLY A 278 24.56 14.06 37.90
C GLY A 278 24.01 14.97 38.99
N ASN A 279 22.72 15.34 38.88
CA ASN A 279 22.05 16.24 39.82
C ASN A 279 21.87 15.66 41.23
N LEU A 280 22.05 14.35 41.44
CA LEU A 280 21.91 13.71 42.75
C LEU A 280 23.17 13.83 43.62
N LYS A 281 24.22 14.50 43.12
CA LYS A 281 25.52 14.66 43.78
C LYS A 281 25.44 15.16 45.23
N ASN A 282 24.53 16.08 45.51
CA ASN A 282 24.33 16.64 46.85
C ASN A 282 23.73 15.62 47.83
N LYS A 283 22.81 14.75 47.37
CA LYS A 283 22.23 13.68 48.20
C LYS A 283 23.26 12.59 48.47
N CYS A 284 24.10 12.25 47.49
CA CYS A 284 25.21 11.31 47.67
C CYS A 284 26.23 11.84 48.69
N TYR A 285 26.54 13.15 48.65
CA TYR A 285 27.40 13.78 49.65
C TYR A 285 26.78 13.76 51.06
N GLN A 286 25.48 13.97 51.19
CA GLN A 286 24.78 13.82 52.49
C GLN A 286 24.91 12.39 53.04
N VAL A 287 24.84 11.35 52.20
CA VAL A 287 25.07 9.96 52.63
C VAL A 287 26.48 9.79 53.20
N TYR A 288 27.49 10.38 52.54
CA TYR A 288 28.87 10.39 53.03
C TYR A 288 29.00 11.12 54.38
N ASP A 289 28.43 12.32 54.49
CA ASP A 289 28.46 13.16 55.70
C ASP A 289 27.79 12.46 56.91
N TYR A 290 26.66 11.77 56.69
CA TYR A 290 25.99 11.00 57.75
C TYR A 290 26.77 9.74 58.20
N LEU A 291 27.57 9.15 57.32
CA LEU A 291 28.44 8.01 57.65
C LEU A 291 29.71 8.46 58.37
N GLY A 292 30.23 9.64 58.02
CA GLY A 292 31.42 10.25 58.62
C GLY A 292 32.74 9.78 58.00
N GLU A 293 33.75 10.65 58.01
CA GLU A 293 35.01 10.47 57.28
C GLU A 293 35.83 9.23 57.70
N LYS A 294 35.63 8.74 58.93
CA LYS A 294 36.36 7.60 59.51
C LYS A 294 35.56 6.29 59.52
N HIS A 295 34.46 6.23 58.77
CA HIS A 295 33.63 5.02 58.73
C HIS A 295 34.38 3.85 58.07
N GLU A 296 34.22 2.64 58.62
CA GLU A 296 34.91 1.42 58.17
C GLU A 296 34.70 1.08 56.68
N LEU A 297 33.62 1.61 56.09
CA LEU A 297 33.24 1.41 54.68
C LEU A 297 34.18 2.13 53.70
N PHE A 298 34.87 3.19 54.13
CA PHE A 298 35.74 4.00 53.26
C PHE A 298 37.22 3.60 53.36
N ASN A 299 37.55 2.60 54.18
CA ASN A 299 38.93 2.14 54.31
C ASN A 299 39.41 1.50 52.99
N LYS A 300 40.61 1.87 52.53
CA LYS A 300 41.15 1.43 51.23
C LYS A 300 41.62 -0.03 51.24
N ASP A 301 41.77 -0.64 52.41
CA ASP A 301 42.36 -1.98 52.60
C ASP A 301 41.35 -3.15 52.55
N SER A 302 40.06 -2.89 52.29
CA SER A 302 39.04 -3.95 52.26
C SER A 302 39.11 -4.82 51.00
N VAL A 303 39.09 -6.15 51.17
CA VAL A 303 39.29 -7.19 50.12
C VAL A 303 38.22 -7.17 49.01
N SER A 304 37.04 -6.57 49.23
CA SER A 304 35.99 -6.38 48.22
C SER A 304 34.92 -5.39 48.70
N VAL A 305 34.73 -4.27 47.99
CA VAL A 305 33.75 -3.21 48.33
C VAL A 305 32.31 -3.74 48.34
N LYS A 306 32.01 -4.77 47.56
CA LYS A 306 30.68 -5.39 47.52
C LYS A 306 30.34 -6.10 48.82
N ASP A 307 31.31 -6.83 49.37
CA ASP A 307 31.09 -7.68 50.53
C ASP A 307 30.94 -6.81 51.79
N THR A 308 31.73 -5.73 51.91
CA THR A 308 31.60 -4.76 53.02
C THR A 308 30.28 -3.99 53.00
N VAL A 309 29.83 -3.56 51.81
CA VAL A 309 28.54 -2.89 51.62
C VAL A 309 27.38 -3.83 51.95
N SER A 310 27.47 -5.10 51.53
CA SER A 310 26.44 -6.11 51.82
C SER A 310 26.36 -6.42 53.31
N ALA A 311 27.51 -6.54 53.99
CA ALA A 311 27.59 -6.76 55.42
C ALA A 311 26.90 -5.60 56.17
N PHE A 312 27.21 -4.35 55.81
CA PHE A 312 26.62 -3.17 56.45
C PHE A 312 25.10 -3.08 56.27
N LEU A 313 24.58 -3.35 55.08
CA LEU A 313 23.15 -3.20 54.79
C LEU A 313 22.30 -4.38 55.33
N ASN A 314 22.89 -5.55 55.55
CA ASN A 314 22.22 -6.76 56.04
C ASN A 314 22.22 -6.93 57.56
N VAL A 315 22.98 -6.12 58.32
CA VAL A 315 22.97 -6.16 59.79
C VAL A 315 21.56 -5.93 60.34
N LYS A 316 21.10 -6.81 61.25
CA LYS A 316 19.79 -6.67 61.89
C LYS A 316 19.76 -5.43 62.79
N PRO A 317 18.61 -4.76 62.92
CA PRO A 317 18.48 -3.55 63.74
C PRO A 317 18.72 -3.78 65.24
N GLU A 318 18.68 -5.03 65.70
CA GLU A 318 18.92 -5.46 67.09
C GLU A 318 20.40 -5.40 67.49
N ASP A 319 21.31 -5.46 66.51
CA ASP A 319 22.77 -5.53 66.72
C ASP A 319 23.45 -4.14 66.72
N ARG A 320 22.68 -3.05 66.70
CA ARG A 320 23.19 -1.66 66.56
C ARG A 320 22.90 -0.80 67.78
N ASN A 321 23.86 0.05 68.14
CA ASN A 321 23.68 1.07 69.18
C ASN A 321 22.60 2.09 68.80
N ALA A 322 21.93 2.71 69.79
CA ALA A 322 20.77 3.58 69.56
C ALA A 322 21.04 4.78 68.62
N ASP A 323 22.24 5.37 68.66
CA ASP A 323 22.63 6.48 67.78
C ASP A 323 23.06 6.02 66.38
N GLU A 324 23.71 4.86 66.28
CA GLU A 324 24.05 4.23 64.99
C GLU A 324 22.80 3.77 64.25
N LEU A 325 21.78 3.29 64.97
CA LEU A 325 20.50 2.89 64.41
C LEU A 325 19.75 4.08 63.80
N LYS A 326 19.81 5.27 64.42
CA LYS A 326 19.21 6.50 63.88
C LYS A 326 19.92 6.95 62.60
N LYS A 327 21.25 6.97 62.60
CA LYS A 327 22.07 7.30 61.40
C LYS A 327 21.81 6.31 60.27
N PHE A 328 21.79 5.01 60.57
CA PHE A 328 21.52 3.95 59.61
C PHE A 328 20.13 4.05 58.97
N LYS A 329 19.08 4.32 59.77
CA LYS A 329 17.72 4.53 59.24
C LYS A 329 17.68 5.70 58.25
N LYS A 330 18.37 6.80 58.57
CA LYS A 330 18.45 8.00 57.72
C LYS A 330 19.25 7.75 56.43
N VAL A 331 20.39 7.06 56.53
CA VAL A 331 21.19 6.63 55.37
C VAL A 331 20.40 5.66 54.48
N LYS A 332 19.70 4.69 55.06
CA LYS A 332 18.86 3.74 54.32
C LYS A 332 17.68 4.41 53.62
N GLN A 333 17.12 5.46 54.23
CA GLN A 333 16.10 6.31 53.60
C GLN A 333 16.69 7.08 52.42
N LEU A 334 17.81 7.79 52.61
CA LEU A 334 18.49 8.54 51.55
C LEU A 334 18.92 7.63 50.39
N LEU A 335 19.47 6.45 50.66
CA LEU A 335 19.82 5.46 49.63
C LEU A 335 18.59 4.98 48.85
N SER A 336 17.44 4.86 49.50
CA SER A 336 16.17 4.51 48.85
C SER A 336 15.65 5.61 47.93
N GLU A 337 15.79 6.87 48.35
CA GLU A 337 15.42 8.05 47.55
C GLU A 337 16.36 8.18 46.35
N ILE A 338 17.68 8.09 46.58
CA ILE A 338 18.70 8.14 45.52
C ILE A 338 18.50 7.00 44.52
N SER A 339 18.19 5.77 44.97
CA SER A 339 17.97 4.65 44.04
C SER A 339 16.77 4.88 43.12
N LEU A 340 15.67 5.43 43.65
CA LEU A 340 14.47 5.75 42.85
C LEU A 340 14.74 6.89 41.87
N ASP A 341 15.36 7.97 42.34
CA ASP A 341 15.71 9.12 41.50
C ASP A 341 16.71 8.72 40.41
N TYR A 342 17.66 7.83 40.72
CA TYR A 342 18.64 7.33 39.76
C TYR A 342 18.01 6.43 38.69
N GLN A 343 17.06 5.55 39.07
CA GLN A 343 16.26 4.79 38.12
C GLN A 343 15.43 5.68 37.18
N GLU A 344 14.93 6.82 37.68
CA GLU A 344 14.25 7.85 36.88
C GLU A 344 15.21 8.59 35.94
N LEU A 345 16.42 8.96 36.39
CA LEU A 345 17.45 9.54 35.51
C LEU A 345 17.80 8.61 34.35
N ILE A 346 17.93 7.31 34.63
CA ILE A 346 18.11 6.28 33.60
C ILE A 346 16.92 6.32 32.64
N ARG A 347 15.68 6.30 33.13
CA ARG A 347 14.47 6.36 32.29
C ARG A 347 14.47 7.59 31.37
N VAL A 348 14.77 8.77 31.89
CA VAL A 348 14.80 10.02 31.12
C VAL A 348 15.90 9.97 30.05
N SER A 349 17.09 9.44 30.39
CA SER A 349 18.19 9.31 29.42
C SER A 349 17.83 8.39 28.23
N PHE A 350 17.08 7.32 28.48
CA PHE A 350 16.62 6.40 27.45
C PHE A 350 15.41 6.95 26.67
N LYS A 351 14.51 7.68 27.33
CA LYS A 351 13.42 8.40 26.66
C LYS A 351 13.94 9.43 25.66
N ASN A 352 15.03 10.13 25.99
CA ASN A 352 15.67 11.07 25.06
C ASN A 352 16.37 10.39 23.87
N LYS A 353 16.70 9.09 23.99
CA LYS A 353 17.23 8.26 22.89
C LYS A 353 16.14 7.59 22.06
N GLU A 354 14.87 7.70 22.47
CA GLU A 354 13.75 7.07 21.77
C GLU A 354 13.52 7.76 20.43
N ILE A 355 13.50 6.96 19.36
CA ILE A 355 13.26 7.46 18.02
C ILE A 355 11.74 7.57 17.83
N SER A 356 11.25 8.80 17.58
CA SER A 356 9.83 9.03 17.30
C SER A 356 9.37 8.21 16.09
N LYS A 357 8.17 7.62 16.19
CA LYS A 357 7.53 6.92 15.06
C LYS A 357 7.30 7.83 13.85
N ASP A 358 7.23 9.13 14.08
CA ASP A 358 7.06 10.18 13.06
C ASP A 358 8.40 10.76 12.57
N SER A 359 9.53 10.35 13.16
CA SER A 359 10.84 10.83 12.72
C SER A 359 11.12 10.32 11.30
N LYS A 360 11.25 11.27 10.37
CA LYS A 360 11.47 11.01 8.94
C LYS A 360 12.92 10.65 8.63
N ASP A 361 13.81 10.89 9.59
CA ASP A 361 15.24 10.76 9.45
C ASP A 361 15.72 9.45 10.07
N VAL A 362 15.80 8.41 9.25
CA VAL A 362 16.44 7.16 9.67
C VAL A 362 17.93 7.46 9.79
N SER A 363 18.45 7.42 11.02
CA SER A 363 19.87 7.62 11.29
C SER A 363 20.71 6.75 10.35
N TYR A 364 21.68 7.37 9.68
CA TYR A 364 22.61 6.68 8.79
C TYR A 364 23.31 5.53 9.54
N ASN A 365 23.19 4.31 9.03
CA ASN A 365 23.94 3.17 9.55
C ASN A 365 25.16 2.93 8.64
N PRO A 366 26.40 3.11 9.12
CA PRO A 366 27.60 2.91 8.31
C PRO A 366 27.68 1.53 7.63
N ASN A 367 27.19 0.47 8.28
CA ASN A 367 27.32 -0.91 7.82
C ASN A 367 26.16 -1.34 6.90
N TRP A 368 25.32 -0.41 6.45
CA TRP A 368 24.16 -0.76 5.62
C TRP A 368 24.56 -1.33 4.25
N ALA A 369 25.63 -0.81 3.65
CA ALA A 369 26.12 -1.21 2.34
C ALA A 369 26.80 -2.59 2.37
N ASP A 370 27.41 -2.96 3.49
CA ASP A 370 28.06 -4.25 3.67
C ASP A 370 27.06 -5.41 3.66
N ASN A 371 25.86 -5.17 4.19
CA ASN A 371 24.76 -6.14 4.17
C ASN A 371 24.16 -6.38 2.77
N LEU A 372 24.59 -5.63 1.75
CA LEU A 372 24.11 -5.83 0.38
C LEU A 372 24.88 -6.96 -0.31
N GLU A 373 24.13 -7.93 -0.82
CA GLU A 373 24.67 -9.09 -1.53
C GLU A 373 24.58 -8.90 -3.05
N PHE A 374 25.64 -9.30 -3.77
CA PHE A 374 25.63 -9.38 -5.23
C PHE A 374 24.82 -10.60 -5.68
N HIS A 375 24.14 -10.47 -6.81
CA HIS A 375 23.48 -11.61 -7.45
C HIS A 375 24.38 -12.21 -8.54
N PRO A 376 24.55 -13.54 -8.62
CA PRO A 376 25.32 -14.15 -9.71
C PRO A 376 24.64 -13.89 -11.07
N ASN A 377 25.43 -13.79 -12.14
CA ASN A 377 24.86 -13.65 -13.48
C ASN A 377 24.15 -14.94 -13.88
N ILE A 378 23.01 -14.81 -14.57
CA ILE A 378 22.27 -15.95 -15.12
C ILE A 378 22.93 -16.38 -16.44
N ALA A 379 22.92 -17.69 -16.72
CA ALA A 379 23.29 -18.27 -18.02
C ALA A 379 22.54 -17.62 -19.20
N LYS A 380 23.08 -17.76 -20.41
CA LYS A 380 22.41 -17.22 -21.61
C LYS A 380 21.14 -18.03 -21.88
N PHE A 381 20.11 -17.38 -22.43
CA PHE A 381 18.84 -18.04 -22.76
C PHE A 381 18.99 -19.32 -23.61
N SER A 382 19.99 -19.39 -24.48
CA SER A 382 20.28 -20.55 -25.34
C SER A 382 20.74 -21.79 -24.58
N GLU A 383 21.25 -21.63 -23.36
CA GLU A 383 21.81 -22.70 -22.53
C GLU A 383 20.78 -23.24 -21.54
N ILE A 384 19.55 -22.75 -21.58
CA ILE A 384 18.50 -23.04 -20.60
C ILE A 384 17.45 -23.95 -21.24
N GLU A 385 17.39 -25.20 -20.77
CA GLU A 385 16.38 -26.16 -21.18
C GLU A 385 15.08 -25.95 -20.39
N ASP A 386 15.18 -25.79 -19.07
CA ASP A 386 14.04 -25.68 -18.17
C ASP A 386 13.97 -24.34 -17.41
N GLU A 387 12.77 -23.79 -17.29
CA GLU A 387 12.51 -22.55 -16.53
C GLU A 387 12.86 -22.68 -15.05
N SER A 388 12.74 -23.88 -14.47
CA SER A 388 13.08 -24.18 -13.06
C SER A 388 14.56 -24.09 -12.74
N SER A 389 15.44 -24.18 -13.74
CA SER A 389 16.89 -24.05 -13.56
C SER A 389 17.30 -22.62 -13.20
N VAL A 390 16.48 -21.63 -13.58
CA VAL A 390 16.78 -20.21 -13.43
C VAL A 390 16.42 -19.74 -12.02
N LYS A 391 17.45 -19.59 -11.19
CA LYS A 391 17.32 -19.04 -9.83
C LYS A 391 17.58 -17.53 -9.85
N VAL A 392 16.54 -16.75 -9.56
CA VAL A 392 16.62 -15.29 -9.39
C VAL A 392 16.20 -14.95 -7.96
N ALA A 393 17.09 -14.33 -7.21
CA ALA A 393 16.90 -13.91 -5.83
C ALA A 393 17.26 -12.43 -5.67
N LEU A 394 16.37 -11.56 -6.12
CA LEU A 394 16.50 -10.11 -5.91
C LEU A 394 15.67 -9.70 -4.68
N PRO A 395 16.01 -8.58 -4.01
CA PRO A 395 15.28 -8.14 -2.82
C PRO A 395 13.76 -7.99 -3.02
N TRP A 396 13.31 -7.65 -4.23
CA TRP A 396 11.91 -7.47 -4.60
C TRP A 396 11.32 -8.63 -5.42
N GLN A 397 12.11 -9.64 -5.78
CA GLN A 397 11.69 -10.70 -6.69
C GLN A 397 12.29 -12.05 -6.33
N LYS A 398 11.39 -13.02 -6.11
CA LYS A 398 11.72 -14.43 -5.88
C LYS A 398 11.29 -15.24 -7.10
N GLY A 399 12.27 -15.73 -7.87
CA GLY A 399 12.03 -16.44 -9.14
C GLY A 399 11.99 -15.52 -10.36
N VAL A 400 11.66 -16.09 -11.52
CA VAL A 400 11.67 -15.40 -12.83
C VAL A 400 10.61 -14.30 -12.92
N PHE A 401 10.94 -13.17 -13.55
CA PHE A 401 10.05 -12.00 -13.60
C PHE A 401 8.66 -12.31 -14.17
N GLY A 402 7.64 -12.14 -13.33
CA GLY A 402 6.23 -12.36 -13.70
C GLY A 402 5.81 -13.80 -13.87
N ARG A 403 6.68 -14.76 -13.48
CA ARG A 403 6.48 -16.19 -13.67
C ARG A 403 6.85 -17.00 -12.42
N GLN A 404 6.72 -16.40 -11.24
CA GLN A 404 6.93 -17.08 -9.96
C GLN A 404 6.14 -18.41 -9.87
N ASN A 405 4.91 -18.43 -10.37
CA ASN A 405 4.11 -19.66 -10.54
C ASN A 405 3.80 -19.91 -12.03
N PRO A 406 4.60 -20.72 -12.75
CA PRO A 406 4.42 -20.97 -14.18
C PRO A 406 3.10 -21.62 -14.56
N ASN A 407 2.44 -22.33 -13.66
CA ASN A 407 1.15 -22.98 -13.93
C ASN A 407 -0.02 -21.98 -14.05
N LYS A 408 0.12 -20.77 -13.48
CA LYS A 408 -0.92 -19.75 -13.58
C LYS A 408 -0.86 -19.01 -14.93
N SER A 409 -2.02 -18.57 -15.40
CA SER A 409 -2.21 -17.93 -16.72
C SER A 409 -1.91 -16.42 -16.72
N TYR A 410 -1.63 -15.84 -15.55
CA TYR A 410 -1.42 -14.41 -15.31
C TYR A 410 -0.03 -14.14 -14.71
N PHE A 411 0.34 -12.86 -14.64
CA PHE A 411 1.60 -12.42 -14.03
C PHE A 411 1.63 -12.78 -12.53
N THR A 412 2.74 -13.34 -12.05
CA THR A 412 2.89 -13.79 -10.66
C THR A 412 4.16 -13.18 -10.01
N PRO A 413 4.08 -12.60 -8.80
CA PRO A 413 2.88 -12.40 -7.96
C PRO A 413 1.84 -11.50 -8.63
N TRP A 414 0.56 -11.63 -8.28
CA TRP A 414 -0.51 -10.94 -9.01
C TRP A 414 -0.36 -9.42 -8.88
N GLU A 415 -0.31 -8.73 -10.02
CA GLU A 415 -0.29 -7.28 -10.12
C GLU A 415 -1.45 -6.82 -11.02
N PRO A 416 -2.10 -5.67 -10.73
CA PRO A 416 -3.15 -5.15 -11.58
C PRO A 416 -2.62 -4.78 -12.97
N ARG A 417 -3.52 -4.82 -13.95
CA ARG A 417 -3.24 -4.48 -15.35
C ARG A 417 -2.69 -3.05 -15.46
N PRO A 418 -1.70 -2.81 -16.34
CA PRO A 418 -1.26 -1.46 -16.65
C PRO A 418 -2.44 -0.60 -17.11
N PHE A 419 -2.61 0.57 -16.49
CA PHE A 419 -3.69 1.53 -16.79
C PHE A 419 -5.12 1.03 -16.49
N LEU A 420 -5.31 0.20 -15.46
CA LEU A 420 -6.65 -0.16 -14.98
C LEU A 420 -7.44 1.04 -14.44
N ALA A 421 -6.76 1.91 -13.68
CA ALA A 421 -7.37 3.05 -12.96
C ALA A 421 -8.33 3.93 -13.77
N PRO A 422 -7.99 4.45 -14.97
CA PRO A 422 -8.89 5.32 -15.73
C PRO A 422 -10.18 4.64 -16.22
N PHE A 423 -10.25 3.31 -16.17
CA PHE A 423 -11.43 2.54 -16.58
C PHE A 423 -12.19 1.92 -15.41
N ALA A 424 -11.68 2.05 -14.18
CA ALA A 424 -12.27 1.48 -12.98
C ALA A 424 -13.46 2.33 -12.50
N VAL A 425 -14.53 2.35 -13.30
CA VAL A 425 -15.78 3.05 -13.00
C VAL A 425 -16.78 2.04 -12.42
N LEU A 426 -17.11 2.18 -11.14
CA LEU A 426 -18.05 1.29 -10.46
C LEU A 426 -19.50 1.60 -10.92
N PRO A 427 -20.23 0.60 -11.46
CA PRO A 427 -21.60 0.79 -11.93
C PRO A 427 -22.62 0.85 -10.79
N HIS A 428 -23.67 1.65 -10.95
CA HIS A 428 -24.73 1.81 -9.93
C HIS A 428 -25.78 0.68 -9.92
N HIS A 429 -25.90 -0.03 -11.03
CA HIS A 429 -26.92 -1.06 -11.24
C HIS A 429 -26.43 -2.48 -10.90
N LEU A 430 -25.17 -2.62 -10.46
CA LEU A 430 -24.59 -3.89 -10.02
C LEU A 430 -24.02 -3.73 -8.61
N GLU A 431 -24.21 -4.74 -7.77
CA GLU A 431 -23.47 -4.90 -6.52
C GLU A 431 -22.37 -5.95 -6.75
N ILE A 432 -21.12 -5.64 -6.43
CA ILE A 432 -19.97 -6.45 -6.85
C ILE A 432 -19.14 -6.88 -5.64
N SER A 433 -18.87 -8.19 -5.53
CA SER A 433 -17.90 -8.75 -4.59
C SER A 433 -16.69 -9.30 -5.34
N PHE A 434 -15.57 -8.58 -5.30
CA PHE A 434 -14.33 -8.99 -5.96
C PHE A 434 -13.67 -10.21 -5.30
N LYS A 435 -13.88 -10.43 -4.00
CA LYS A 435 -13.32 -11.58 -3.26
C LYS A 435 -13.79 -12.90 -3.84
N THR A 436 -15.08 -13.01 -4.14
CA THR A 436 -15.70 -14.23 -4.67
C THR A 436 -15.93 -14.17 -6.19
N CYS A 437 -15.67 -13.03 -6.83
CA CYS A 437 -16.00 -12.80 -8.25
C CYS A 437 -17.49 -12.99 -8.56
N HIS A 438 -18.36 -12.59 -7.63
CA HIS A 438 -19.82 -12.57 -7.78
C HIS A 438 -20.32 -11.14 -7.94
N ALA A 439 -21.41 -10.97 -8.68
CA ALA A 439 -22.12 -9.71 -8.76
C ALA A 439 -23.64 -9.95 -8.85
N VAL A 440 -24.40 -9.05 -8.23
CA VAL A 440 -25.86 -9.06 -8.25
C VAL A 440 -26.33 -7.97 -9.21
N TYR A 441 -27.17 -8.33 -10.18
CA TYR A 441 -27.81 -7.40 -11.08
C TYR A 441 -29.01 -6.76 -10.37
N LEU A 442 -28.80 -5.64 -9.69
CA LEU A 442 -29.82 -5.05 -8.80
C LEU A 442 -31.05 -4.55 -9.56
N ARG A 443 -30.83 -3.85 -10.68
CA ARG A 443 -31.89 -3.19 -11.46
C ARG A 443 -31.46 -2.90 -12.89
N HIS A 444 -32.41 -2.51 -13.73
CA HIS A 444 -32.07 -1.91 -15.01
C HIS A 444 -31.48 -0.50 -14.81
N PRO A 445 -30.45 -0.09 -15.59
CA PRO A 445 -29.92 1.25 -15.51
C PRO A 445 -31.01 2.27 -15.84
N VAL A 446 -31.09 3.34 -15.05
CA VAL A 446 -32.06 4.42 -15.20
C VAL A 446 -31.39 5.78 -15.19
N ALA A 447 -32.06 6.82 -15.70
CA ALA A 447 -31.62 8.20 -15.57
C ALA A 447 -32.26 8.88 -14.36
N ARG A 448 -31.47 9.71 -13.65
CA ARG A 448 -31.87 10.46 -12.45
C ARG A 448 -31.46 11.93 -12.60
N PRO A 449 -32.04 12.86 -11.82
CA PRO A 449 -31.63 14.26 -11.88
C PRO A 449 -30.10 14.41 -11.80
N GLY A 450 -29.50 15.02 -12.82
CA GLY A 450 -28.06 15.26 -12.93
C GLY A 450 -27.16 14.11 -13.38
N HIS A 451 -27.64 12.86 -13.51
CA HIS A 451 -26.79 11.74 -13.99
C HIS A 451 -27.56 10.57 -14.63
N SER A 452 -26.83 9.67 -15.27
CA SER A 452 -27.34 8.44 -15.87
C SER A 452 -26.52 7.25 -15.38
N GLU A 453 -27.18 6.13 -15.09
CA GLU A 453 -26.50 4.89 -14.71
C GLU A 453 -25.83 4.17 -15.90
N VAL A 454 -26.10 4.59 -17.15
CA VAL A 454 -25.42 4.09 -18.35
C VAL A 454 -24.04 4.74 -18.48
N ILE A 455 -22.98 3.95 -18.27
CA ILE A 455 -21.60 4.43 -18.33
C ILE A 455 -21.20 4.64 -19.79
N SER A 456 -20.95 5.90 -20.17
CA SER A 456 -20.54 6.27 -21.53
C SER A 456 -19.50 7.41 -21.51
N PRO A 457 -18.49 7.39 -22.40
CA PRO A 457 -17.50 8.46 -22.52
C PRO A 457 -17.98 9.65 -23.40
N TYR A 458 -19.28 9.75 -23.68
CA TYR A 458 -19.84 10.68 -24.65
C TYR A 458 -20.87 11.60 -23.98
N SER A 459 -20.98 12.83 -24.46
CA SER A 459 -21.89 13.83 -23.93
C SER A 459 -23.36 13.54 -24.25
N VAL A 460 -24.27 14.23 -23.57
CA VAL A 460 -25.71 14.12 -23.80
C VAL A 460 -26.07 14.50 -25.24
N GLU A 461 -25.48 15.55 -25.81
CA GLU A 461 -25.77 15.97 -27.19
C GLU A 461 -25.38 14.88 -28.20
N THR A 462 -24.26 14.20 -27.96
CA THR A 462 -23.82 13.09 -28.83
C THR A 462 -24.81 11.94 -28.78
N HIS A 463 -25.33 11.62 -27.59
CA HIS A 463 -26.36 10.58 -27.44
C HIS A 463 -27.70 11.00 -28.06
N GLU A 464 -28.09 12.26 -27.94
CA GLU A 464 -29.30 12.80 -28.57
C GLU A 464 -29.25 12.61 -30.09
N ARG A 465 -28.14 12.98 -30.75
CA ARG A 465 -27.99 12.79 -32.20
C ARG A 465 -27.99 11.31 -32.60
N ALA A 466 -27.43 10.43 -31.76
CA ALA A 466 -27.50 8.99 -31.97
C ALA A 466 -28.93 8.45 -31.81
N TYR A 467 -29.66 8.91 -30.80
CA TYR A 467 -31.07 8.57 -30.58
C TYR A 467 -31.93 8.99 -31.77
N MET A 468 -31.81 10.24 -32.24
CA MET A 468 -32.50 10.74 -33.43
C MET A 468 -32.24 9.89 -34.67
N TYR A 469 -31.01 9.39 -34.84
CA TYR A 469 -30.68 8.48 -35.95
C TYR A 469 -31.44 7.16 -35.83
N TYR A 470 -31.52 6.59 -34.64
CA TYR A 470 -32.11 5.26 -34.42
C TYR A 470 -33.63 5.25 -34.42
N VAL A 471 -34.28 6.29 -33.91
CA VAL A 471 -35.75 6.44 -33.94
C VAL A 471 -36.28 6.34 -35.38
N ARG A 472 -35.62 7.01 -36.33
CA ARG A 472 -36.00 7.01 -37.75
C ARG A 472 -35.20 6.03 -38.61
N LYS A 473 -34.40 5.14 -37.99
CA LYS A 473 -33.54 4.15 -38.66
C LYS A 473 -32.59 4.73 -39.72
N GLY A 474 -32.28 6.03 -39.64
CA GLY A 474 -31.42 6.77 -40.58
C GLY A 474 -32.16 7.67 -41.58
N GLN A 475 -33.49 7.78 -41.49
CA GLN A 475 -34.30 8.74 -42.25
C GLN A 475 -34.34 10.14 -41.60
#